data_AF-A0A7J5VR67-F1
#
_entry.id   AF-A0A7J5VR67-F1
#
_cell.length_a   1.000
_cell.length_b   1.000
_cell.length_c   1.000
_cell.angle_alpha   90.00
_cell.angle_beta   90.00
_cell.angle_gamma   90.00
#
_symmetry.space_group_name_H-M   'P 1'
#
loop_
_entity.id
_entity.type
_entity.pdbx_description
1 polymer ?
#
loop_
_entity_poly.entity_id
_entity_poly.type
_entity_poly.pdbx_seq_one_letter_code
_entity_poly.pdbx_strand_id
1 'polypeptide(L)'
;MTAIEIYSILGGKPKGNGFICPCPAHADRTPSLSVDDGDNGLLVKCMAGCSQEAVIEALRARGAWADTGTTWTPEEQEQARKRSEIAKAERVKADQEKQAKAATLARNIYDQASVLDPSQHPYGIKKRLTLGDLVRRGVWAQRGWKDALLFPIYASDRSITSIQAINTDGGKDFLEGGKIKGCFYPIGTIKGITGQIFIGEGIATVAAVVHVMGAPGIAALNAGNMEAVAREIKQLAPAAEIIILADDDQKEGCNESRN
;
A
#
# COMPACT_ATOMS: atom_id res chain seq x y z
N MET A 1 34.93 -1.50 4.43
CA MET A 1 34.18 -2.74 4.12
C MET A 1 32.79 -2.36 3.64
N THR A 2 32.29 -3.01 2.60
CA THR A 2 31.03 -2.71 1.89
C THR A 2 30.06 -3.89 1.93
N ALA A 3 28.80 -3.65 1.59
CA ALA A 3 27.77 -4.69 1.55
C ALA A 3 28.10 -5.81 0.56
N ILE A 4 28.72 -5.47 -0.59
CA ILE A 4 29.12 -6.46 -1.60
C ILE A 4 30.27 -7.35 -1.12
N GLU A 5 31.18 -6.83 -0.29
CA GLU A 5 32.26 -7.62 0.31
C GLU A 5 31.70 -8.62 1.32
N ILE A 6 30.76 -8.20 2.19
CA ILE A 6 30.07 -9.13 3.10
C ILE A 6 29.30 -10.19 2.31
N TYR A 7 28.57 -9.78 1.27
CA TYR A 7 27.86 -10.70 0.38
C TYR A 7 28.80 -11.71 -0.28
N SER A 8 29.98 -11.30 -0.72
CA SER A 8 30.96 -12.21 -1.34
C SER A 8 31.50 -13.26 -0.36
N ILE A 9 31.50 -12.97 0.94
CA ILE A 9 31.94 -13.91 1.98
C ILE A 9 30.80 -14.84 2.42
N LEU A 10 29.60 -14.30 2.65
CA LEU A 10 28.48 -15.07 3.20
C LEU A 10 27.60 -15.73 2.13
N GLY A 11 27.67 -15.27 0.89
CA GLY A 11 26.68 -15.59 -0.14
C GLY A 11 25.31 -14.99 0.17
N GLY A 12 24.29 -15.39 -0.60
CA GLY A 12 22.91 -14.93 -0.42
C GLY A 12 22.26 -14.55 -1.74
N LYS A 13 21.42 -13.51 -1.71
CA LYS A 13 20.77 -12.96 -2.92
C LYS A 13 20.63 -11.44 -2.85
N PRO A 14 20.61 -10.74 -4.00
CA PRO A 14 20.28 -9.32 -4.04
C PRO A 14 18.90 -9.04 -3.45
N LYS A 15 18.76 -7.90 -2.76
CA LYS A 15 17.48 -7.42 -2.23
C LYS A 15 17.47 -5.89 -2.18
N GLY A 16 16.65 -5.27 -3.03
CA GLY A 16 16.61 -3.81 -3.12
C GLY A 16 17.95 -3.26 -3.59
N ASN A 17 18.58 -2.41 -2.77
CA ASN A 17 19.91 -1.84 -3.05
C ASN A 17 21.06 -2.60 -2.36
N GLY A 18 20.74 -3.63 -1.57
CA GLY A 18 21.72 -4.42 -0.83
C GLY A 18 21.51 -5.91 -1.03
N PHE A 19 21.81 -6.69 0.01
CA PHE A 19 21.80 -8.14 -0.04
C PHE A 19 21.04 -8.72 1.15
N ILE A 20 20.51 -9.93 0.96
CA ILE A 20 20.06 -10.77 2.06
C ILE A 20 20.90 -12.04 2.11
N CYS A 21 21.63 -12.19 3.21
CA CYS A 21 22.63 -13.23 3.44
C CYS A 21 22.18 -14.16 4.58
N PRO A 22 22.69 -15.40 4.63
CA PRO A 22 22.58 -16.22 5.83
C PRO A 22 23.21 -15.50 7.03
N CYS A 23 22.49 -15.43 8.14
CA CYS A 23 22.98 -14.81 9.36
C CYS A 23 24.10 -15.66 9.96
N PRO A 24 25.27 -15.08 10.21
CA PRO A 24 26.41 -15.83 10.75
C PRO A 24 26.24 -16.21 12.23
N ALA A 25 25.30 -15.58 12.95
CA ALA A 25 25.06 -15.76 14.39
C ALA A 25 24.07 -16.90 14.72
N HIS A 26 23.41 -17.50 13.73
CA HIS A 26 22.56 -18.67 13.93
C HIS A 26 22.48 -19.53 12.66
N ALA A 27 21.84 -20.70 12.75
CA ALA A 27 21.62 -21.56 11.59
C ALA A 27 20.39 -21.09 10.79
N ASP A 28 20.63 -20.49 9.63
CA ASP A 28 19.56 -20.04 8.73
C ASP A 28 19.06 -21.17 7.83
N ARG A 29 17.74 -21.41 7.81
CA ARG A 29 17.08 -22.19 6.73
C ARG A 29 16.77 -21.33 5.51
N THR A 30 16.55 -20.04 5.75
CA THR A 30 16.33 -19.01 4.73
C THR A 30 17.11 -17.77 5.14
N PRO A 31 17.89 -17.14 4.24
CA PRO A 31 18.69 -15.96 4.56
C PRO A 31 17.92 -14.87 5.32
N SER A 32 18.40 -14.50 6.51
CA SER A 32 17.72 -13.55 7.41
C SER A 32 18.51 -12.27 7.70
N LEU A 33 19.79 -12.18 7.31
CA LEU A 33 20.62 -11.00 7.51
C LEU A 33 20.49 -10.03 6.34
N SER A 34 19.89 -8.86 6.58
CA SER A 34 19.94 -7.74 5.64
C SER A 34 21.30 -7.05 5.75
N VAL A 35 21.94 -6.80 4.61
CA VAL A 35 23.22 -6.09 4.51
C VAL A 35 23.07 -5.00 3.46
N ASP A 36 23.31 -3.74 3.83
CA ASP A 36 23.12 -2.59 2.94
C ASP A 36 24.21 -1.53 3.18
N ASP A 37 24.55 -0.82 2.12
CA ASP A 37 25.51 0.28 2.11
C ASP A 37 24.73 1.59 2.36
N GLY A 38 24.50 1.90 3.64
CA GLY A 38 23.74 3.07 4.06
C GLY A 38 24.51 4.39 3.90
N ASP A 39 23.78 5.51 4.03
CA ASP A 39 24.30 6.85 3.74
C ASP A 39 25.50 7.28 4.60
N ASN A 40 25.69 6.66 5.77
CA ASN A 40 26.76 7.00 6.72
C ASN A 40 27.65 5.79 7.07
N GLY A 41 27.38 4.61 6.52
CA GLY A 41 27.91 3.38 7.10
C GLY A 41 27.29 2.11 6.55
N LEU A 42 28.00 1.01 6.75
CA LEU A 42 27.48 -0.33 6.51
C LEU A 42 26.38 -0.65 7.52
N LEU A 43 25.21 -1.06 7.03
CA LEU A 43 24.05 -1.44 7.82
C LEU A 43 23.86 -2.95 7.75
N VAL A 44 23.84 -3.60 8.90
CA VAL A 44 23.51 -5.02 9.04
C VAL A 44 22.35 -5.17 10.01
N LYS A 45 21.34 -5.97 9.66
CA LYS A 45 20.20 -6.26 10.53
C LYS A 45 19.73 -7.69 10.33
N CYS A 46 19.73 -8.48 11.40
CA CYS A 46 19.12 -9.80 11.39
C CYS A 46 17.61 -9.68 11.59
N MET A 47 16.83 -10.19 10.64
CA MET A 47 15.36 -10.19 10.71
C MET A 47 14.80 -11.36 11.54
N ALA A 48 15.64 -12.33 11.92
CA ALA A 48 15.28 -13.44 12.81
C ALA A 48 15.45 -13.12 14.31
N GLY A 49 15.95 -11.92 14.65
CA GLY A 49 15.98 -11.42 16.03
C GLY A 49 17.31 -11.55 16.77
N CYS A 50 18.42 -11.88 16.11
CA CYS A 50 19.74 -11.77 16.73
C CYS A 50 20.05 -10.32 17.13
N SER A 51 20.73 -10.14 18.26
CA SER A 51 21.21 -8.82 18.66
C SER A 51 22.28 -8.30 17.69
N GLN A 52 22.44 -6.98 17.66
CA GLN A 52 23.40 -6.33 16.76
C GLN A 52 24.83 -6.78 17.10
N GLU A 53 25.14 -6.90 18.39
CA GLU A 53 26.44 -7.29 18.91
C GLU A 53 26.80 -8.71 18.46
N ALA A 54 25.88 -9.66 18.62
CA ALA A 54 26.09 -11.06 18.23
C ALA A 54 26.29 -11.20 16.71
N VAL A 55 25.56 -10.43 15.91
CA VAL A 55 25.72 -10.40 14.45
C VAL A 55 27.10 -9.86 14.08
N ILE A 56 27.50 -8.72 14.64
CA ILE A 56 28.80 -8.09 14.35
C ILE A 56 29.96 -9.01 14.79
N GLU A 57 29.88 -9.60 15.97
CA GLU A 57 30.89 -10.56 16.46
C GLU A 57 31.02 -11.76 15.52
N ALA A 58 29.89 -12.35 15.10
CA ALA A 58 29.89 -13.48 14.18
C ALA A 58 30.38 -13.12 12.75
N LEU A 59 30.20 -11.87 12.32
CA LEU A 59 30.77 -11.35 11.08
C LEU A 59 32.28 -11.17 11.19
N ARG A 60 32.78 -10.58 12.29
CA ARG A 60 34.23 -10.47 12.56
C ARG A 60 34.92 -11.82 12.54
N ALA A 61 34.33 -12.81 13.21
CA ALA A 61 34.86 -14.18 13.25
C ALA A 61 35.01 -14.83 11.86
N ARG A 62 34.27 -14.34 10.86
CA ARG A 62 34.33 -14.78 9.45
C ARG A 62 35.16 -13.87 8.55
N GLY A 63 35.82 -12.85 9.10
CA GLY A 63 36.53 -11.84 8.31
C GLY A 63 35.60 -10.93 7.49
N ALA A 64 34.30 -10.95 7.79
CA ALA A 64 33.26 -10.16 7.10
C ALA A 64 32.92 -8.88 7.87
N TRP A 65 33.82 -8.40 8.74
CA TRP A 65 33.68 -7.13 9.45
C TRP A 65 35.05 -6.54 9.80
N ALA A 66 35.24 -5.25 9.56
CA ALA A 66 36.47 -4.53 9.90
C ALA A 66 36.34 -3.79 11.25
N ASP A 67 37.40 -3.80 12.08
CA ASP A 67 37.39 -3.20 13.43
C ASP A 67 37.65 -1.69 13.46
N THR A 68 38.24 -1.13 12.40
CA THR A 68 38.24 0.31 12.17
C THR A 68 36.82 0.70 11.76
N GLY A 69 36.12 1.34 12.70
CA GLY A 69 34.71 1.66 12.64
C GLY A 69 34.19 2.02 11.25
N THR A 70 33.01 1.48 10.97
CA THR A 70 32.11 1.61 9.81
C THR A 70 31.68 3.04 9.47
N THR A 71 32.45 4.06 9.83
CA THR A 71 32.26 5.45 9.41
C THR A 71 32.92 5.67 8.07
N TRP A 72 32.08 5.82 7.06
CA TRP A 72 32.48 6.17 5.70
C TRP A 72 33.20 7.52 5.67
N THR A 73 34.19 7.68 4.79
CA THR A 73 34.79 9.01 4.53
C THR A 73 33.73 9.98 4.00
N PRO A 74 33.94 11.31 4.09
CA PRO A 74 33.01 12.27 3.49
C PRO A 74 32.73 12.00 2.00
N GLU A 75 33.75 11.57 1.24
CA GLU A 75 33.58 11.19 -0.17
C GLU A 75 32.71 9.93 -0.33
N GLU A 76 32.94 8.91 0.48
CA GLU A 76 32.15 7.68 0.47
C GLU A 76 30.69 7.99 0.83
N GLN A 77 30.44 8.81 1.86
CA GLN A 77 29.10 9.21 2.28
C GLN A 77 28.35 9.92 1.16
N GLU A 78 29.01 10.85 0.48
CA GLU A 78 28.44 11.57 -0.67
C GLU A 78 28.11 10.60 -1.83
N GLN A 79 28.98 9.62 -2.09
CA GLN A 79 28.72 8.60 -3.09
C GLN A 79 27.54 7.70 -2.72
N ALA A 80 27.38 7.27 -1.46
CA ALA A 80 26.17 6.56 -1.02
C ALA A 80 24.93 7.40 -1.20
N ARG A 81 24.95 8.66 -0.73
CA ARG A 81 23.81 9.56 -0.83
C ARG A 81 23.35 9.70 -2.27
N LYS A 82 24.27 9.93 -3.20
CA LYS A 82 23.96 9.98 -4.64
C LYS A 82 23.35 8.68 -5.14
N ARG A 83 23.89 7.52 -4.78
CA ARG A 83 23.31 6.21 -5.17
C ARG A 83 21.91 6.01 -4.58
N SER A 84 21.71 6.34 -3.31
CA SER A 84 20.43 6.29 -2.62
C SER A 84 19.40 7.22 -3.27
N GLU A 85 19.80 8.44 -3.62
CA GLU A 85 18.95 9.42 -4.30
C GLU A 85 18.56 8.97 -5.72
N ILE A 86 19.53 8.50 -6.52
CA ILE A 86 19.26 7.95 -7.85
C ILE A 86 18.30 6.76 -7.75
N ALA A 87 18.58 5.80 -6.87
CA ALA A 87 17.74 4.62 -6.70
C ALA A 87 16.33 4.98 -6.19
N LYS A 88 16.20 5.97 -5.29
CA LYS A 88 14.89 6.49 -4.85
C LYS A 88 14.16 7.14 -6.03
N ALA A 89 14.83 7.97 -6.81
CA ALA A 89 14.25 8.64 -7.98
C ALA A 89 13.79 7.64 -9.06
N GLU A 90 14.61 6.61 -9.33
CA GLU A 90 14.27 5.53 -10.27
C GLU A 90 13.06 4.72 -9.78
N ARG A 91 12.99 4.40 -8.48
CA ARG A 91 11.81 3.72 -7.90
C ARG A 91 10.56 4.57 -8.02
N VAL A 92 10.64 5.86 -7.68
CA VAL A 92 9.51 6.79 -7.81
C VAL A 92 9.05 6.86 -9.27
N LYS A 93 9.98 6.96 -10.22
CA LYS A 93 9.65 6.97 -11.65
C LYS A 93 9.00 5.66 -12.10
N ALA A 94 9.57 4.51 -11.72
CA ALA A 94 9.02 3.20 -12.05
C ALA A 94 7.62 2.99 -11.47
N ASP A 95 7.40 3.42 -10.22
CA ASP A 95 6.09 3.37 -9.56
C ASP A 95 5.08 4.29 -10.27
N GLN A 96 5.49 5.50 -10.67
CA GLN A 96 4.65 6.43 -11.44
C GLN A 96 4.26 5.84 -12.80
N GLU A 97 5.21 5.23 -13.53
CA GLU A 97 4.94 4.57 -14.80
C GLU A 97 4.00 3.37 -14.64
N LYS A 98 4.18 2.55 -13.58
CA LYS A 98 3.28 1.45 -13.26
C LYS A 98 1.87 1.96 -12.96
N GLN A 99 1.76 3.00 -12.14
CA GLN A 99 0.47 3.62 -11.80
C GLN A 99 -0.21 4.26 -13.00
N ALA A 100 0.53 4.91 -13.89
CA ALA A 100 -0.03 5.51 -15.11
C ALA A 100 -0.61 4.43 -16.05
N LYS A 101 0.12 3.31 -16.24
CA LYS A 101 -0.39 2.17 -17.01
C LYS A 101 -1.64 1.57 -16.38
N ALA A 102 -1.65 1.41 -15.05
CA ALA A 102 -2.81 0.90 -14.33
C ALA A 102 -4.02 1.85 -14.40
N ALA A 103 -3.82 3.17 -14.34
CA ALA A 103 -4.89 4.16 -14.49
C ALA A 103 -5.54 4.10 -15.89
N THR A 104 -4.73 3.96 -16.95
CA THR A 104 -5.24 3.76 -18.32
C THR A 104 -6.03 2.45 -18.43
N LEU A 105 -5.51 1.36 -17.87
CA LEU A 105 -6.22 0.08 -17.85
C LEU A 105 -7.54 0.16 -17.05
N ALA A 106 -7.52 0.82 -15.88
CA ALA A 106 -8.71 1.06 -15.08
C ALA A 106 -9.78 1.82 -15.86
N ARG A 107 -9.39 2.89 -16.55
CA ARG A 107 -10.31 3.65 -17.42
C ARG A 107 -10.94 2.75 -18.49
N ASN A 108 -10.12 1.97 -19.20
CA ASN A 108 -10.60 1.08 -20.25
C ASN A 108 -11.58 0.03 -19.72
N ILE A 109 -11.26 -0.61 -18.58
CA ILE A 109 -12.17 -1.58 -17.94
C ILE A 109 -13.48 -0.90 -17.56
N TYR A 110 -13.41 0.29 -16.97
CA TYR A 110 -14.58 1.03 -16.52
C TYR A 110 -15.50 1.43 -17.69
N ASP A 111 -14.93 1.96 -18.77
CA ASP A 111 -15.68 2.44 -19.93
C ASP A 111 -16.31 1.27 -20.72
N GLN A 112 -15.68 0.10 -20.73
CA GLN A 112 -16.21 -1.11 -21.37
C GLN A 112 -17.25 -1.84 -20.51
N ALA A 113 -17.23 -1.63 -19.19
CA ALA A 113 -18.17 -2.25 -18.28
C ALA A 113 -19.49 -1.48 -18.27
N SER A 114 -20.47 -1.88 -19.08
CA SER A 114 -21.86 -1.39 -18.96
C SER A 114 -22.89 -2.34 -19.56
N VAL A 115 -22.52 -3.60 -19.83
CA VAL A 115 -23.44 -4.58 -20.44
C VAL A 115 -24.47 -5.10 -19.44
N LEU A 116 -24.15 -5.07 -18.14
CA LEU A 116 -24.98 -5.66 -17.09
C LEU A 116 -25.44 -4.58 -16.10
N ASP A 117 -26.68 -4.69 -15.63
CA ASP A 117 -27.24 -3.80 -14.60
C ASP A 117 -26.59 -4.09 -13.23
N PRO A 118 -25.87 -3.13 -12.63
CA PRO A 118 -25.30 -3.27 -11.29
C PRO A 118 -26.34 -3.55 -10.20
N SER A 119 -27.58 -3.03 -10.34
CA SER A 119 -28.64 -3.21 -9.34
C SER A 119 -29.04 -4.68 -9.15
N GLN A 120 -28.83 -5.49 -10.20
CA GLN A 120 -29.15 -6.92 -10.22
C GLN A 120 -27.97 -7.80 -9.78
N HIS A 121 -26.88 -7.24 -9.25
CA HIS A 121 -25.72 -8.02 -8.85
C HIS A 121 -25.99 -8.78 -7.52
N PRO A 122 -25.75 -10.10 -7.43
CA PRO A 122 -26.08 -10.92 -6.26
C PRO A 122 -25.54 -10.38 -4.93
N TYR A 123 -24.28 -9.93 -4.91
CA TYR A 123 -23.69 -9.33 -3.72
C TYR A 123 -24.39 -8.02 -3.31
N GLY A 124 -24.75 -7.18 -4.29
CA GLY A 124 -25.43 -5.90 -4.05
C GLY A 124 -26.81 -6.11 -3.42
N ILE A 125 -27.58 -7.06 -3.96
CA ILE A 125 -28.88 -7.47 -3.40
C ILE A 125 -28.71 -8.04 -1.99
N LYS A 126 -27.80 -8.99 -1.80
CA LYS A 126 -27.55 -9.64 -0.48
C LYS A 126 -27.17 -8.62 0.59
N LYS A 127 -26.33 -7.65 0.24
CA LYS A 127 -25.86 -6.59 1.14
C LYS A 127 -26.80 -5.37 1.17
N ARG A 128 -27.89 -5.38 0.39
CA ARG A 128 -28.85 -4.27 0.25
C ARG A 128 -28.16 -2.94 -0.05
N LEU A 129 -27.16 -3.00 -0.94
CA LEU A 129 -26.36 -1.83 -1.28
C LEU A 129 -27.16 -0.89 -2.17
N THR A 130 -27.25 0.38 -1.76
CA THR A 130 -27.60 1.47 -2.66
C THR A 130 -26.38 1.76 -3.53
N LEU A 131 -26.38 1.25 -4.77
CA LEU A 131 -25.34 1.51 -5.74
C LEU A 131 -25.61 2.87 -6.40
N GLY A 132 -24.61 3.75 -6.40
CA GLY A 132 -24.67 5.02 -7.11
C GLY A 132 -24.31 4.89 -8.59
N ASP A 133 -24.48 5.99 -9.34
CA ASP A 133 -24.29 6.06 -10.79
C ASP A 133 -22.86 5.79 -11.27
N LEU A 134 -21.90 5.72 -10.36
CA LEU A 134 -20.49 5.45 -10.64
C LEU A 134 -20.15 3.96 -10.61
N VAL A 135 -21.04 3.09 -10.13
CA VAL A 135 -20.76 1.65 -10.12
C VAL A 135 -21.04 1.09 -11.51
N ARG A 136 -20.18 0.18 -11.96
CA ARG A 136 -20.40 -0.64 -13.15
C ARG A 136 -20.44 -2.11 -12.78
N ARG A 137 -20.90 -2.95 -13.71
CA ARG A 137 -20.91 -4.40 -13.56
C ARG A 137 -20.37 -5.03 -14.83
N GLY A 138 -19.50 -6.02 -14.66
CA GLY A 138 -18.87 -6.68 -15.80
C GLY A 138 -17.82 -7.71 -15.40
N VAL A 139 -16.99 -8.08 -16.37
CA VAL A 139 -15.92 -9.06 -16.21
C VAL A 139 -14.73 -8.45 -15.48
N TRP A 140 -14.18 -9.18 -14.51
CA TRP A 140 -12.92 -8.88 -13.85
C TRP A 140 -11.87 -9.94 -14.21
N ALA A 141 -11.15 -9.71 -15.31
CA ALA A 141 -10.23 -10.68 -15.91
C ALA A 141 -9.05 -11.05 -14.99
N GLN A 142 -8.56 -10.11 -14.16
CA GLN A 142 -7.41 -10.32 -13.26
C GLN A 142 -7.60 -11.52 -12.32
N ARG A 143 -8.85 -11.82 -11.93
CA ARG A 143 -9.21 -13.01 -11.13
C ARG A 143 -10.08 -14.01 -11.88
N GLY A 144 -10.30 -13.80 -13.17
CA GLY A 144 -11.20 -14.63 -13.99
C GLY A 144 -12.67 -14.55 -13.57
N TRP A 145 -13.10 -13.50 -12.86
CA TRP A 145 -14.51 -13.36 -12.48
C TRP A 145 -15.32 -12.86 -13.67
N LYS A 146 -16.38 -13.60 -14.01
CA LYS A 146 -17.27 -13.24 -15.13
C LYS A 146 -18.28 -12.17 -14.78
N ASP A 147 -18.54 -11.99 -13.49
CA ASP A 147 -19.54 -11.08 -12.96
C ASP A 147 -19.02 -10.46 -11.66
N ALA A 148 -18.76 -9.16 -11.72
CA ALA A 148 -18.31 -8.36 -10.60
C ALA A 148 -18.88 -6.95 -10.67
N LEU A 149 -19.16 -6.36 -9.51
CA LEU A 149 -19.29 -4.91 -9.36
C LEU A 149 -17.91 -4.27 -9.46
N LEU A 150 -17.82 -3.19 -10.22
CA LEU A 150 -16.60 -2.45 -10.49
C LEU A 150 -16.76 -1.04 -9.96
N PHE A 151 -16.01 -0.73 -8.91
CA PHE A 151 -15.99 0.56 -8.23
C PHE A 151 -14.76 1.35 -8.69
N PRO A 152 -14.91 2.41 -9.48
CA PRO A 152 -13.80 3.23 -9.93
C PRO A 152 -13.20 4.00 -8.75
N ILE A 153 -11.88 4.00 -8.64
CA ILE A 153 -11.17 4.69 -7.55
C ILE A 153 -10.62 5.99 -8.13
N TYR A 154 -10.95 7.10 -7.48
CA TYR A 154 -10.63 8.44 -7.96
C TYR A 154 -9.53 9.10 -7.15
N ALA A 155 -8.68 9.85 -7.83
CA ALA A 155 -7.88 10.90 -7.21
C ALA A 155 -8.70 12.19 -7.01
N SER A 156 -8.14 13.16 -6.28
CA SER A 156 -8.79 14.44 -5.99
C SER A 156 -9.09 15.29 -7.23
N ASP A 157 -8.38 15.07 -8.34
CA ASP A 157 -8.65 15.68 -9.65
C ASP A 157 -9.78 14.99 -10.45
N ARG A 158 -10.40 13.93 -9.89
CA ARG A 158 -11.44 13.08 -10.50
C ARG A 158 -10.94 12.17 -11.63
N SER A 159 -9.63 12.00 -11.79
CA SER A 159 -9.07 10.93 -12.61
C SER A 159 -9.31 9.57 -11.94
N ILE A 160 -9.60 8.53 -12.75
CA ILE A 160 -9.65 7.14 -12.26
C ILE A 160 -8.21 6.63 -12.18
N THR A 161 -7.80 6.17 -11.00
CA THR A 161 -6.46 5.65 -10.74
C THR A 161 -6.41 4.14 -10.58
N SER A 162 -7.54 3.51 -10.26
CA SER A 162 -7.68 2.07 -10.03
C SER A 162 -9.16 1.67 -10.05
N ILE A 163 -9.44 0.38 -9.88
CA ILE A 163 -10.77 -0.18 -9.66
C ILE A 163 -10.71 -1.12 -8.46
N GLN A 164 -11.74 -1.09 -7.60
CA GLN A 164 -12.05 -2.21 -6.71
C GLN A 164 -13.16 -3.06 -7.34
N ALA A 165 -12.89 -4.34 -7.54
CA ALA A 165 -13.86 -5.31 -8.02
C ALA A 165 -14.44 -6.12 -6.84
N ILE A 166 -15.73 -6.42 -6.89
CA ILE A 166 -16.40 -7.30 -5.93
C ILE A 166 -17.21 -8.35 -6.68
N ASN A 167 -16.86 -9.63 -6.51
CA ASN A 167 -17.57 -10.74 -7.16
C ASN A 167 -18.91 -11.08 -6.48
N THR A 168 -19.63 -12.03 -7.05
CA THR A 168 -20.95 -12.49 -6.54
C THR A 168 -20.92 -13.03 -5.12
N ASP A 169 -19.80 -13.58 -4.68
CA ASP A 169 -19.62 -14.19 -3.35
C ASP A 169 -19.10 -13.18 -2.30
N GLY A 170 -18.77 -11.95 -2.74
CA GLY A 170 -18.21 -10.90 -1.89
C GLY A 170 -16.69 -10.90 -1.77
N GLY A 171 -16.00 -11.72 -2.57
CA GLY A 171 -14.56 -11.61 -2.79
C GLY A 171 -14.22 -10.26 -3.41
N LYS A 172 -13.21 -9.57 -2.86
CA LYS A 172 -12.78 -8.24 -3.26
C LYS A 172 -11.38 -8.28 -3.85
N ASP A 173 -11.13 -7.46 -4.85
CA ASP A 173 -9.82 -7.33 -5.49
C ASP A 173 -9.60 -5.89 -5.96
N PHE A 174 -8.35 -5.45 -6.03
CA PHE A 174 -7.98 -4.16 -6.59
C PHE A 174 -7.20 -4.37 -7.90
N LEU A 175 -7.32 -3.43 -8.85
CA LEU A 175 -6.48 -3.46 -10.04
C LEU A 175 -5.00 -3.42 -9.65
N GLU A 176 -4.23 -4.38 -10.13
CA GLU A 176 -2.80 -4.45 -9.83
C GLU A 176 -2.08 -3.20 -10.35
N GLY A 177 -1.23 -2.61 -9.50
CA GLY A 177 -0.47 -1.42 -9.83
C GLY A 177 -1.24 -0.10 -9.79
N GLY A 178 -2.56 -0.15 -9.57
CA GLY A 178 -3.37 1.06 -9.41
C GLY A 178 -3.02 1.84 -8.14
N LYS A 179 -3.06 3.17 -8.23
CA LYS A 179 -2.79 4.04 -7.07
C LYS A 179 -4.00 4.07 -6.14
N ILE A 180 -3.80 3.64 -4.89
CA ILE A 180 -4.84 3.62 -3.83
C ILE A 180 -4.62 4.72 -2.79
N LYS A 181 -3.36 4.95 -2.36
CA LYS A 181 -3.06 5.91 -1.29
C LYS A 181 -3.54 7.32 -1.66
N GLY A 182 -4.39 7.90 -0.80
CA GLY A 182 -5.04 9.20 -1.01
C GLY A 182 -6.16 9.19 -2.05
N CYS A 183 -6.42 8.07 -2.72
CA CYS A 183 -7.51 7.91 -3.68
C CYS A 183 -8.71 7.24 -2.99
N PHE A 184 -9.90 7.46 -3.51
CA PHE A 184 -11.15 7.10 -2.82
C PHE A 184 -12.27 6.77 -3.79
N TYR A 185 -13.32 6.10 -3.28
CA TYR A 185 -14.59 5.96 -3.99
C TYR A 185 -15.64 6.91 -3.38
N PRO A 186 -16.16 7.88 -4.15
CA PRO A 186 -17.17 8.82 -3.67
C PRO A 186 -18.59 8.25 -3.81
N ILE A 187 -19.43 8.53 -2.82
CA ILE A 187 -20.86 8.22 -2.83
C ILE A 187 -21.63 9.53 -2.64
N GLY A 188 -22.23 10.02 -3.72
CA GLY A 188 -22.83 11.36 -3.78
C GLY A 188 -21.85 12.44 -4.27
N THR A 189 -22.30 13.69 -4.27
CA THR A 189 -21.52 14.83 -4.77
C THR A 189 -20.79 15.53 -3.64
N ILE A 190 -19.46 15.65 -3.74
CA ILE A 190 -18.57 16.18 -2.69
C ILE A 190 -18.32 17.68 -2.81
N LYS A 191 -18.24 18.18 -4.05
CA LYS A 191 -17.77 19.55 -4.32
C LYS A 191 -18.79 20.57 -3.79
N GLY A 192 -18.31 21.52 -2.99
CA GLY A 192 -19.12 22.64 -2.49
C GLY A 192 -19.95 22.33 -1.25
N ILE A 193 -19.73 21.17 -0.61
CA ILE A 193 -20.40 20.86 0.66
C ILE A 193 -19.87 21.74 1.78
N THR A 194 -20.81 22.25 2.57
CA THR A 194 -20.57 22.93 3.85
C THR A 194 -21.13 22.15 5.04
N GLY A 195 -21.87 21.06 4.80
CA GLY A 195 -22.40 20.15 5.81
C GLY A 195 -21.48 18.96 6.10
N GLN A 196 -22.08 17.83 6.47
CA GLN A 196 -21.37 16.62 6.86
C GLN A 196 -20.90 15.79 5.66
N ILE A 197 -19.70 15.21 5.79
CA ILE A 197 -19.17 14.17 4.90
C ILE A 197 -18.72 12.99 5.75
N PHE A 198 -19.21 11.80 5.43
CA PHE A 198 -18.83 10.57 6.11
C PHE A 198 -17.63 9.91 5.40
N ILE A 199 -16.62 9.47 6.14
CA ILE A 199 -15.49 8.71 5.59
C ILE A 199 -15.41 7.37 6.31
N GLY A 200 -15.45 6.27 5.57
CA GLY A 200 -15.34 4.92 6.12
C GLY A 200 -14.41 4.04 5.28
N GLU A 201 -13.96 2.92 5.84
CA GLU A 201 -13.03 2.02 5.14
C GLU A 201 -13.69 1.32 3.96
N GLY A 202 -14.88 0.76 4.15
CA GLY A 202 -15.55 -0.08 3.16
C GLY A 202 -16.64 0.66 2.38
N ILE A 203 -16.74 0.36 1.08
CA ILE A 203 -17.82 0.89 0.22
C ILE A 203 -19.21 0.54 0.76
N ALA A 204 -19.40 -0.70 1.22
CA ALA A 204 -20.69 -1.15 1.75
C ALA A 204 -21.12 -0.37 2.99
N THR A 205 -20.20 -0.15 3.93
CA THR A 205 -20.44 0.59 5.17
C THR A 205 -20.80 2.04 4.87
N VAL A 206 -20.02 2.70 4.02
CA VAL A 206 -20.28 4.10 3.63
C VAL A 206 -21.60 4.21 2.87
N ALA A 207 -21.89 3.31 1.95
CA ALA A 207 -23.15 3.32 1.20
C ALA A 207 -24.37 3.21 2.12
N ALA A 208 -24.30 2.36 3.15
CA ALA A 208 -25.37 2.23 4.14
C ALA A 208 -25.58 3.52 4.95
N VAL A 209 -24.49 4.17 5.39
CA VAL A 209 -24.58 5.43 6.13
C VAL A 209 -25.13 6.55 5.25
N VAL A 210 -24.65 6.68 4.01
CA VAL A 210 -25.16 7.70 3.07
C VAL A 210 -26.65 7.52 2.81
N HIS A 211 -27.11 6.27 2.66
CA HIS A 211 -28.53 5.98 2.47
C HIS A 211 -29.41 6.45 3.64
N VAL A 212 -28.94 6.25 4.88
CA VAL A 212 -29.67 6.63 6.10
C VAL A 212 -29.59 8.13 6.38
N MET A 213 -28.39 8.71 6.24
CA MET A 213 -28.12 10.09 6.66
C MET A 213 -28.49 11.12 5.58
N GLY A 214 -28.59 10.70 4.31
CA GLY A 214 -28.86 11.60 3.19
C GLY A 214 -27.72 12.58 2.89
N ALA A 215 -26.57 12.42 3.53
CA ALA A 215 -25.35 13.19 3.31
C ALA A 215 -24.29 12.32 2.61
N PRO A 216 -23.40 12.94 1.82
CA PRO A 216 -22.44 12.21 0.98
C PRO A 216 -21.35 11.54 1.80
N GLY A 217 -20.75 10.51 1.19
CA GLY A 217 -19.76 9.67 1.85
C GLY A 217 -18.60 9.30 0.95
N ILE A 218 -17.50 8.90 1.58
CA ILE A 218 -16.23 8.54 0.96
C ILE A 218 -15.78 7.20 1.49
N ALA A 219 -15.59 6.23 0.60
CA ALA A 219 -14.91 4.99 0.95
C ALA A 219 -13.40 5.14 0.73
N ALA A 220 -12.64 5.03 1.83
CA ALA A 220 -11.17 5.04 1.81
C ALA A 220 -10.57 3.69 1.40
N LEU A 221 -11.40 2.66 1.24
CA LEU A 221 -11.09 1.32 0.73
C LEU A 221 -10.34 0.40 1.72
N ASN A 222 -9.61 0.95 2.70
CA ASN A 222 -9.00 0.25 3.85
C ASN A 222 -8.57 1.23 4.95
N ALA A 223 -8.38 0.71 6.18
CA ALA A 223 -7.90 1.46 7.36
C ALA A 223 -6.64 2.31 7.10
N GLY A 224 -5.63 1.73 6.45
CA GLY A 224 -4.34 2.39 6.20
C GLY A 224 -4.41 3.57 5.24
N ASN A 225 -5.55 3.77 4.57
CA ASN A 225 -5.78 4.87 3.64
C ASN A 225 -6.69 5.98 4.21
N MET A 226 -7.33 5.75 5.37
CA MET A 226 -8.32 6.68 5.96
C MET A 226 -7.75 8.08 6.17
N GLU A 227 -6.56 8.19 6.76
CA GLU A 227 -5.93 9.50 7.03
C GLU A 227 -5.60 10.24 5.73
N ALA A 228 -5.00 9.54 4.76
CA ALA A 228 -4.63 10.15 3.48
C ALA A 228 -5.87 10.68 2.75
N VAL A 229 -6.95 9.90 2.73
CA VAL A 229 -8.23 10.31 2.12
C VAL A 229 -8.85 11.48 2.89
N ALA A 230 -8.87 11.46 4.22
CA ALA A 230 -9.42 12.56 5.00
C ALA A 230 -8.70 13.89 4.72
N ARG A 231 -7.37 13.87 4.54
CA ARG A 231 -6.60 15.06 4.15
C ARG A 231 -6.97 15.57 2.77
N GLU A 232 -7.11 14.70 1.77
CA GLU A 232 -7.55 15.08 0.42
C GLU A 232 -8.96 15.67 0.42
N ILE A 233 -9.89 15.05 1.15
CA ILE A 233 -11.27 15.54 1.26
C ILE A 233 -11.34 16.88 1.98
N LYS A 234 -10.52 17.10 3.02
CA LYS A 234 -10.46 18.40 3.70
C LYS A 234 -9.96 19.52 2.80
N GLN A 235 -9.10 19.22 1.82
CA GLN A 235 -8.70 20.20 0.81
C GLN A 235 -9.81 20.47 -0.21
N LEU A 236 -10.55 19.43 -0.62
CA LEU A 236 -11.65 19.55 -1.59
C LEU A 236 -12.91 20.22 -1.01
N ALA A 237 -13.17 20.02 0.28
CA ALA A 237 -14.29 20.60 1.02
C ALA A 237 -13.83 21.17 2.38
N PRO A 238 -13.12 22.33 2.38
CA PRO A 238 -12.56 22.90 3.61
C PRO A 238 -13.60 23.23 4.68
N ALA A 239 -14.81 23.61 4.26
CA ALA A 239 -15.92 23.97 5.13
C ALA A 239 -16.72 22.76 5.65
N ALA A 240 -16.49 21.56 5.12
CA ALA A 240 -17.24 20.38 5.55
C ALA A 240 -16.80 19.88 6.93
N GLU A 241 -17.77 19.35 7.67
CA GLU A 241 -17.56 18.55 8.88
C GLU A 241 -17.29 17.09 8.44
N ILE A 242 -16.09 16.60 8.72
CA ILE A 242 -15.70 15.22 8.37
C ILE A 242 -16.02 14.31 9.55
N ILE A 243 -16.87 13.30 9.31
CA ILE A 243 -17.23 12.28 10.29
C ILE A 243 -16.57 10.97 9.88
N ILE A 244 -15.71 10.43 10.73
CA ILE A 244 -15.03 9.16 10.49
C ILE A 244 -15.89 8.00 10.99
N LEU A 245 -16.18 7.05 10.11
CA LEU A 245 -16.81 5.78 10.39
C LEU A 245 -15.70 4.77 10.70
N ALA A 246 -15.37 4.62 11.99
CA ALA A 246 -14.48 3.57 12.45
C ALA A 246 -15.29 2.27 12.64
N ASP A 247 -14.78 1.15 12.15
CA ASP A 247 -15.27 -0.16 12.58
C ASP A 247 -14.77 -0.42 14.00
N ASP A 248 -15.62 -1.00 14.86
CA ASP A 248 -15.23 -1.38 16.22
C ASP A 248 -14.58 -2.77 16.21
N ASP A 249 -13.51 -2.91 15.43
CA ASP A 249 -12.71 -4.11 15.40
C ASP A 249 -11.72 -4.09 16.57
N GLN A 250 -12.21 -4.43 17.78
CA GLN A 250 -11.31 -4.92 18.81
C GLN A 250 -10.64 -6.19 18.28
N LYS A 251 -9.38 -6.08 17.87
CA LYS A 251 -8.54 -7.26 17.69
C LYS A 251 -8.36 -7.92 19.06
N GLU A 252 -9.22 -8.89 19.38
CA GLU A 252 -8.90 -9.86 20.40
C GLU A 252 -7.58 -10.55 19.99
N GLY A 253 -6.51 -10.29 20.74
CA GLY A 253 -5.23 -10.97 20.58
C GLY A 253 -4.08 -10.11 20.02
N CYS A 254 -3.79 -8.96 20.63
CA CYS A 254 -2.39 -8.55 20.76
C CYS A 254 -1.96 -8.94 22.17
N ASN A 255 -1.22 -10.05 22.30
CA ASN A 255 -0.58 -10.40 23.57
C ASN A 255 0.32 -9.24 23.98
N GLU A 256 -0.10 -8.53 25.03
CA GLU A 256 0.75 -7.63 25.79
C GLU A 256 2.01 -8.39 26.20
N SER A 257 3.14 -7.89 25.73
CA SER A 257 4.42 -8.13 26.37
C SER A 257 4.32 -7.63 27.81
N ARG A 258 4.48 -8.54 28.77
CA ARG A 258 4.71 -8.20 30.17
C ARG A 258 6.12 -8.62 30.55
N ASN A 259 6.91 -7.59 30.82
CA ASN A 259 8.17 -7.49 31.59
C ASN A 259 9.24 -8.55 31.37
#